data_AF-A0A6B3GH51-F1
#
_entry.id   AF-A0A6B3GH51-F1
#
_cell.length_a   1.000
_cell.length_b   1.000
_cell.length_c   1.000
_cell.angle_alpha   90.00
_cell.angle_beta   90.00
_cell.angle_gamma   90.00
#
_symmetry.space_group_name_H-M   'P 1'
#
loop_
_entity.id
_entity.type
_entity.pdbx_description
1 polymer ?
#
loop_
_entity_poly.entity_id
_entity_poly.type
_entity_poly.pdbx_seq_one_letter_code
_entity_poly.pdbx_strand_id
1 'polypeptide(L)'
;DVVGTDGVSVHAITAGSDKKERAMRFLEWMTTAPEAITARLSGGRSSILPADAGLVANASREFDTAFYGGQDVYRLVEQQAKSLRTGWTWGPRMQATATSLHQGLARLEYGTTIADALRTAQSETLPDLRSLGLSVRQA
;
A
#
# COMPACT_ATOMS: atom_id res chain seq x y z
N ASP A 1 4.51 12.87 -15.98
CA ASP A 1 3.50 11.86 -15.61
C ASP A 1 3.23 11.92 -14.11
N VAL A 2 2.06 11.46 -13.67
CA VAL A 2 1.68 11.37 -12.25
C VAL A 2 1.30 9.93 -11.97
N VAL A 3 1.84 9.36 -10.89
CA VAL A 3 1.52 7.99 -10.46
C VAL A 3 0.73 8.01 -9.15
N GLY A 4 -0.19 7.06 -9.02
CA GLY A 4 -0.88 6.77 -7.77
C GLY A 4 -0.11 5.75 -6.93
N THR A 5 -0.47 5.63 -5.65
CA THR A 5 0.00 4.55 -4.78
C THR A 5 -1.03 3.43 -4.81
N ASP A 6 -0.59 2.21 -5.08
CA ASP A 6 -1.39 1.00 -4.87
C ASP A 6 -0.70 0.10 -3.84
N GLY A 7 -1.38 -0.09 -2.72
CA GLY A 7 -0.84 -0.81 -1.57
C GLY A 7 0.23 -0.04 -0.79
N VAL A 8 0.32 -0.38 0.49
CA VAL A 8 1.42 -0.07 1.41
C VAL A 8 1.20 -0.96 2.63
N SER A 9 2.28 -1.40 3.27
CA SER A 9 2.18 -2.15 4.52
C SER A 9 2.75 -1.33 5.66
N VAL A 10 2.06 -1.32 6.79
CA VAL A 10 2.56 -0.81 8.06
C VAL A 10 2.50 -1.94 9.08
N HIS A 11 3.45 -1.94 10.01
CA HIS A 11 3.39 -2.81 11.17
C HIS A 11 2.85 -2.03 12.36
N ALA A 12 1.80 -2.55 12.99
CA ALA A 12 1.14 -1.89 14.11
C ALA A 12 1.13 -2.80 15.34
N ILE A 13 1.27 -2.19 16.53
CA ILE A 13 1.16 -2.87 17.81
C ILE A 13 -0.29 -2.74 18.29
N THR A 14 -0.91 -3.87 18.61
CA THR A 14 -2.29 -3.87 19.10
C THR A 14 -2.38 -3.23 20.49
N ALA A 15 -3.48 -2.51 20.74
CA ALA A 15 -3.68 -1.77 22.00
C ALA A 15 -3.59 -2.68 23.25
N GLY A 16 -4.04 -3.94 23.13
CA GLY A 16 -4.03 -4.92 24.22
C GLY A 16 -2.69 -5.61 24.50
N SER A 17 -1.62 -5.35 23.72
CA SER A 17 -0.33 -6.00 23.95
C SER A 17 0.28 -5.59 25.30
N ASP A 18 0.78 -6.55 26.07
CA ASP A 18 1.57 -6.34 27.30
C ASP A 18 3.09 -6.22 27.01
N LYS A 19 3.50 -6.37 25.74
CA LYS A 19 4.90 -6.34 25.28
C LYS A 19 5.18 -5.17 24.33
N LYS A 20 4.49 -4.04 24.46
CA LYS A 20 4.55 -2.92 23.50
C LYS A 20 5.98 -2.45 23.23
N GLU A 21 6.81 -2.29 24.26
CA GLU A 21 8.20 -1.82 24.11
C GLU A 21 9.07 -2.84 23.37
N ARG A 22 8.87 -4.14 23.64
CA ARG A 22 9.61 -5.22 22.97
C ARG A 22 9.17 -5.35 21.51
N ALA A 23 7.87 -5.27 21.26
CA ALA A 23 7.31 -5.27 19.93
C ALA A 23 7.84 -4.08 19.13
N MET A 24 7.88 -2.87 19.71
CA MET A 24 8.39 -1.69 19.03
C MET A 24 9.87 -1.85 18.64
N ARG A 25 10.72 -2.36 19.54
CA ARG A 25 12.14 -2.63 19.18
C ARG A 25 12.28 -3.63 18.03
N PHE A 26 11.42 -4.65 17.99
CA PHE A 26 11.41 -5.61 16.89
C PHE A 26 10.93 -4.95 15.58
N LEU A 27 9.86 -4.15 15.63
CA LEU A 27 9.34 -3.43 14.46
C LEU A 27 10.34 -2.43 13.90
N GLU A 28 11.05 -1.72 14.77
CA GLU A 28 12.15 -0.82 14.39
C GLU A 28 13.23 -1.63 13.67
N TRP A 29 13.81 -2.64 14.33
CA TRP A 29 14.86 -3.47 13.72
C TRP A 29 14.43 -4.06 12.37
N MET A 30 13.23 -4.65 12.28
CA MET A 30 12.78 -5.32 11.06
C MET A 30 12.52 -4.36 9.88
N THR A 31 12.35 -3.07 10.15
CA THR A 31 12.04 -2.06 9.11
C THR A 31 13.20 -1.13 8.80
N THR A 32 14.15 -0.95 9.71
CA THR A 32 15.24 0.04 9.55
C THR A 32 16.64 -0.56 9.59
N ALA A 33 16.82 -1.83 9.97
CA ALA A 33 18.15 -2.44 10.03
C ALA A 33 18.56 -3.05 8.66
N PRO A 34 19.74 -2.72 8.12
CA PRO A 34 20.23 -3.26 6.85
C PRO A 34 20.23 -4.79 6.79
N GLU A 35 20.67 -5.46 7.86
CA GLU A 35 20.70 -6.92 7.95
C GLU A 35 19.31 -7.54 8.00
N ALA A 36 18.31 -6.84 8.55
CA ALA A 36 16.93 -7.31 8.57
C ALA A 36 16.29 -7.24 7.18
N ILE A 37 16.54 -6.16 6.44
CA ILE A 37 16.10 -6.02 5.04
C ILE A 37 16.74 -7.10 4.17
N THR A 38 18.05 -7.30 4.29
CA THR A 38 18.76 -8.39 3.59
C THR A 38 18.16 -9.75 3.93
N ALA A 39 17.98 -10.08 5.22
CA ALA A 39 17.42 -11.37 5.65
C ALA A 39 15.98 -11.59 5.14
N ARG A 40 15.16 -10.55 5.03
CA ARG A 40 13.81 -10.64 4.48
C ARG A 40 13.79 -11.00 2.99
N LEU A 41 14.78 -10.51 2.24
CA LEU A 41 14.86 -10.64 0.79
C LEU A 41 15.66 -11.86 0.33
N SER A 42 16.63 -12.32 1.14
CA SER A 42 17.57 -13.40 0.77
C SER A 42 16.90 -14.73 0.39
N GLY A 43 15.65 -14.95 0.82
CA GLY A 43 14.86 -16.13 0.45
C GLY A 43 14.17 -16.03 -0.93
N GLY A 44 14.28 -14.90 -1.64
CA GLY A 44 13.65 -14.67 -2.95
C GLY A 44 12.12 -14.58 -2.93
N ARG A 45 11.49 -14.67 -1.75
CA ARG A 45 10.03 -14.63 -1.57
C ARG A 45 9.50 -13.22 -1.33
N SER A 46 10.39 -12.25 -1.17
CA SER A 46 10.06 -10.85 -0.99
C SER A 46 10.73 -10.02 -2.07
N SER A 47 10.11 -8.90 -2.40
CA SER A 47 10.62 -7.87 -3.30
C SER A 47 10.31 -6.49 -2.73
N ILE A 48 10.31 -6.38 -1.40
CA ILE A 48 9.94 -5.14 -0.72
C ILE A 48 10.83 -3.99 -1.21
N LEU A 49 10.21 -2.86 -1.52
CA LEU A 49 10.86 -1.57 -1.59
C LEU A 49 10.80 -0.93 -0.20
N PRO A 50 11.93 -0.80 0.53
CA PRO A 50 11.93 -0.20 1.86
C PRO A 50 11.43 1.26 1.81
N ALA A 51 10.72 1.69 2.85
CA ALA A 51 10.31 3.09 2.97
C ALA A 51 11.50 4.02 3.27
N ASP A 52 12.53 3.49 3.93
CA ASP A 52 13.81 4.18 4.09
C ASP A 52 14.65 4.05 2.81
N ALA A 53 14.86 5.17 2.12
CA ALA A 53 15.66 5.24 0.90
C ALA A 53 17.11 4.75 1.12
N GLY A 54 17.66 4.88 2.34
CA GLY A 54 18.99 4.39 2.68
C GLY A 54 19.14 2.88 2.61
N LEU A 55 18.02 2.13 2.65
CA LEU A 55 18.00 0.67 2.64
C LEU A 55 17.66 0.07 1.26
N VAL A 56 17.35 0.91 0.27
CA VAL A 56 17.01 0.44 -1.08
C VAL A 56 18.18 -0.31 -1.72
N ALA A 57 19.42 0.16 -1.50
CA ALA A 57 20.61 -0.53 -2.00
C ALA A 57 20.79 -1.92 -1.37
N ASN A 58 20.46 -2.10 -0.10
CA ASN A 58 20.45 -3.41 0.55
C ASN A 58 19.41 -4.32 -0.09
N ALA A 59 18.23 -3.79 -0.36
CA ALA A 59 17.15 -4.57 -0.95
C ALA A 59 17.43 -4.99 -2.40
N SER A 60 17.93 -4.05 -3.21
CA SER A 60 18.26 -4.25 -4.61
C SER A 60 19.30 -5.35 -4.82
N ARG A 61 20.31 -5.46 -3.94
CA ARG A 61 21.37 -6.50 -4.02
C ARG A 61 20.85 -7.92 -3.88
N GLU A 62 19.77 -8.11 -3.13
CA GLU A 62 19.19 -9.45 -2.89
C GLU A 62 18.20 -9.87 -3.99
N PHE A 63 17.86 -8.97 -4.91
CA PHE A 63 16.85 -9.23 -5.91
C PHE A 63 17.44 -9.86 -7.18
N ASP A 64 16.94 -11.06 -7.54
CA ASP A 64 17.29 -11.70 -8.81
C ASP A 64 16.58 -11.00 -9.98
N THR A 65 17.37 -10.40 -10.86
CA THR A 65 16.88 -9.66 -12.03
C THR A 65 16.72 -10.54 -13.28
N ALA A 66 17.06 -11.83 -13.22
CA ALA A 66 17.06 -12.72 -14.39
C ALA A 66 15.70 -12.78 -15.09
N PHE A 67 14.60 -12.81 -14.31
CA PHE A 67 13.24 -12.81 -14.86
C PHE A 67 12.95 -11.55 -15.70
N TYR A 68 13.54 -10.41 -15.33
CA TYR A 68 13.38 -9.12 -16.02
C TYR A 68 14.51 -8.84 -17.03
N GLY A 69 15.27 -9.86 -17.43
CA GLY A 69 16.36 -9.70 -18.40
C GLY A 69 17.49 -8.79 -17.91
N GLY A 70 17.74 -8.74 -16.58
CA GLY A 70 18.78 -7.91 -15.99
C GLY A 70 18.38 -6.46 -15.72
N GLN A 71 17.10 -6.10 -15.87
CA GLN A 71 16.63 -4.75 -15.55
C GLN A 71 16.75 -4.45 -14.04
N ASP A 72 17.31 -3.29 -13.71
CA ASP A 72 17.29 -2.76 -12.34
C ASP A 72 15.89 -2.21 -12.00
N VAL A 73 15.02 -3.12 -11.53
CA VAL A 73 13.64 -2.81 -11.16
C VAL A 73 13.56 -1.86 -9.96
N TYR A 74 14.50 -1.94 -9.02
CA TYR A 74 14.52 -1.05 -7.85
C TYR A 74 14.76 0.40 -8.26
N ARG A 75 15.79 0.65 -9.09
CA ARG A 75 16.04 1.99 -9.65
C ARG A 75 14.86 2.50 -10.47
N LEU A 76 14.20 1.63 -11.25
CA LEU A 76 13.01 2.01 -12.01
C LEU A 76 11.90 2.49 -11.08
N VAL A 77 11.58 1.74 -10.03
CA VAL A 77 10.51 2.10 -9.08
C VAL A 77 10.86 3.36 -8.30
N GLU A 78 12.11 3.53 -7.85
CA GLU A 78 12.57 4.79 -7.21
C GLU A 78 12.40 6.01 -8.12
N GLN A 79 12.64 5.86 -9.43
CA GLN A 79 12.42 6.94 -10.39
C GLN A 79 10.93 7.27 -10.55
N GLN A 80 10.07 6.25 -10.61
CA GLN A 80 8.62 6.44 -10.70
C GLN A 80 8.04 7.06 -9.41
N ALA A 81 8.59 6.70 -8.25
CA ALA A 81 8.17 7.23 -6.96
C ALA A 81 8.29 8.76 -6.86
N LYS A 82 9.23 9.37 -7.61
CA LYS A 82 9.37 10.84 -7.69
C LYS A 82 8.16 11.53 -8.34
N SER A 83 7.34 10.78 -9.07
CA SER A 83 6.12 11.26 -9.74
C SER A 83 4.85 10.97 -8.94
N LEU A 84 4.97 10.49 -7.69
CA LEU A 84 3.83 10.19 -6.84
C LEU A 84 3.04 11.45 -6.53
N ARG A 85 1.72 11.38 -6.71
CA ARG A 85 0.82 12.44 -6.26
C ARG A 85 0.78 12.47 -4.74
N THR A 86 1.19 13.61 -4.16
CA THR A 86 1.04 13.86 -2.72
C THR A 86 -0.32 14.48 -2.38
N GLY A 87 -0.76 14.38 -1.13
CA GLY A 87 -1.98 15.01 -0.64
C GLY A 87 -3.27 14.19 -0.82
N TRP A 88 -3.16 12.91 -1.18
CA TRP A 88 -4.27 11.98 -1.10
C TRP A 88 -4.50 11.53 0.35
N THR A 89 -5.76 11.43 0.75
CA THR A 89 -6.14 10.97 2.10
C THR A 89 -7.08 9.78 1.99
N TRP A 90 -6.72 8.70 2.67
CA TRP A 90 -7.58 7.54 2.82
C TRP A 90 -8.61 7.81 3.93
N GLY A 91 -9.90 7.73 3.61
CA GLY A 91 -10.98 7.80 4.59
C GLY A 91 -11.00 6.63 5.59
N PRO A 92 -11.74 6.75 6.71
CA PRO A 92 -11.77 5.73 7.77
C PRO A 92 -12.47 4.42 7.37
N ARG A 93 -13.13 4.40 6.20
CA ARG A 93 -13.85 3.25 5.64
C ARG A 93 -13.31 2.80 4.28
N MET A 94 -12.08 3.20 3.91
CA MET A 94 -11.54 2.94 2.57
C MET A 94 -11.49 1.48 2.18
N GLN A 95 -11.38 0.54 3.12
CA GLN A 95 -11.45 -0.88 2.78
C GLN A 95 -12.83 -1.27 2.22
N ALA A 96 -13.91 -0.82 2.86
CA ALA A 96 -15.28 -1.05 2.37
C ALA A 96 -15.52 -0.31 1.05
N THR A 97 -15.06 0.93 0.93
CA THR A 97 -15.11 1.71 -0.32
C THR A 97 -14.40 0.99 -1.47
N ALA A 98 -13.18 0.48 -1.23
CA ALA A 98 -12.40 -0.26 -2.23
C ALA A 98 -13.09 -1.57 -2.62
N THR A 99 -13.64 -2.31 -1.65
CA THR A 99 -14.42 -3.52 -1.94
C THR A 99 -15.61 -3.22 -2.86
N SER A 100 -16.39 -2.17 -2.58
CA SER A 100 -17.50 -1.75 -3.42
C SER A 100 -17.04 -1.39 -4.84
N LEU A 101 -15.96 -0.61 -4.94
CA LEU A 101 -15.37 -0.24 -6.23
C LEU A 101 -14.92 -1.48 -7.02
N HIS A 102 -14.21 -2.42 -6.38
CA HIS A 102 -13.77 -3.65 -7.03
C HIS A 102 -14.94 -4.52 -7.51
N GLN A 103 -16.03 -4.60 -6.74
CA GLN A 103 -17.24 -5.32 -7.17
C GLN A 103 -17.91 -4.64 -8.38
N GLY A 104 -17.94 -3.31 -8.42
CA GLY A 104 -18.43 -2.57 -9.57
C GLY A 104 -17.55 -2.78 -10.82
N LEU A 105 -16.22 -2.71 -10.66
CA LEU A 105 -15.26 -2.94 -11.75
C LEU A 105 -15.29 -4.39 -12.25
N ALA A 106 -15.54 -5.37 -11.37
CA ALA A 106 -15.74 -6.76 -11.79
C ALA A 106 -16.96 -6.98 -12.68
N ARG A 107 -17.87 -5.98 -12.79
CA ARG A 107 -19.08 -6.05 -13.63
C ARG A 107 -18.94 -5.39 -15.00
N LEU A 108 -17.75 -4.89 -15.36
CA LEU A 108 -17.53 -4.22 -16.65
C LEU A 108 -17.89 -5.11 -17.84
N GLU A 109 -17.56 -6.40 -17.78
CA GLU A 109 -17.88 -7.38 -18.83
C GLU A 109 -19.39 -7.62 -19.02
N TYR A 110 -20.20 -7.22 -18.03
CA TYR A 110 -21.67 -7.34 -18.05
C TYR A 110 -22.36 -6.00 -18.37
N GLY A 111 -21.64 -5.01 -18.91
CA GLY A 111 -22.20 -3.75 -19.39
C GLY A 111 -22.26 -2.62 -18.37
N THR A 112 -21.67 -2.79 -17.17
CA THR A 112 -21.45 -1.67 -16.23
C THR A 112 -20.34 -0.76 -16.77
N THR A 113 -20.40 0.55 -16.52
CA THR A 113 -19.30 1.46 -16.86
C THR A 113 -18.37 1.72 -15.66
N ILE A 114 -17.15 2.19 -15.91
CA ILE A 114 -16.24 2.66 -14.84
C ILE A 114 -16.93 3.77 -14.02
N ALA A 115 -17.68 4.66 -14.69
CA ALA A 115 -18.41 5.73 -14.02
C ALA A 115 -19.53 5.20 -13.11
N ASP A 116 -20.21 4.11 -13.50
CA ASP A 116 -21.18 3.43 -12.63
C ASP A 116 -20.51 2.83 -11.40
N ALA A 117 -19.39 2.12 -11.57
CA ALA A 117 -18.65 1.54 -10.45
C ALA A 117 -18.21 2.62 -9.42
N LEU A 118 -17.73 3.76 -9.90
CA LEU A 118 -17.37 4.90 -9.05
C LEU A 118 -18.59 5.51 -8.35
N ARG A 119 -19.71 5.69 -9.05
CA ARG A 119 -20.97 6.18 -8.47
C ARG A 119 -21.52 5.24 -7.40
N THR A 120 -21.49 3.93 -7.66
CA THR A 120 -21.90 2.90 -6.69
C THR A 120 -21.03 2.97 -5.44
N ALA A 121 -19.70 2.95 -5.59
CA ALA A 121 -18.77 3.03 -4.45
C ALA A 121 -19.00 4.29 -3.61
N GLN A 122 -19.22 5.44 -4.26
CA GLN A 122 -19.57 6.67 -3.56
C GLN A 122 -20.91 6.54 -2.80
N SER A 123 -21.95 6.04 -3.47
CA SER A 123 -23.30 5.90 -2.89
C SER A 123 -23.37 4.96 -1.69
N GLU A 124 -22.51 3.93 -1.65
CA GLU A 124 -22.39 2.99 -0.53
C GLU A 124 -21.49 3.53 0.59
N THR A 125 -20.44 4.28 0.23
CA THR A 125 -19.50 4.85 1.20
C THR A 125 -20.13 5.96 2.06
N LEU A 126 -20.94 6.85 1.46
CA LEU A 126 -21.49 8.00 2.19
C LEU A 126 -22.38 7.59 3.38
N PRO A 127 -23.35 6.65 3.25
CA PRO A 127 -24.12 6.15 4.39
C PRO A 127 -23.28 5.39 5.41
N ASP A 128 -22.31 4.57 4.97
CA ASP A 128 -21.42 3.83 5.87
C ASP A 128 -20.61 4.78 6.77
N LEU A 129 -20.07 5.87 6.21
CA LEU A 129 -19.42 6.92 6.99
C LEU A 129 -20.37 7.59 7.99
N ARG A 130 -21.61 7.90 7.58
CA ARG A 130 -22.62 8.49 8.48
C ARG A 130 -23.01 7.54 9.62
N SER A 131 -23.04 6.23 9.37
CA SER A 131 -23.37 5.22 10.39
C SER A 131 -22.38 5.21 11.56
N LEU A 132 -21.14 5.67 11.33
CA LEU A 132 -20.14 5.89 12.38
C LEU A 132 -20.30 7.21 13.15
N GLY A 133 -21.35 7.98 12.88
CA GLY A 133 -21.57 9.30 13.48
C GLY A 133 -20.75 10.42 12.83
N LEU A 134 -20.13 10.18 11.67
CA LEU A 134 -19.36 11.20 10.97
C LEU A 134 -20.28 12.16 10.20
N SER A 135 -19.94 13.45 10.24
CA SER A 135 -20.54 14.45 9.34
C SER A 135 -19.92 14.34 7.96
N VAL A 136 -20.74 14.06 6.94
CA VAL A 136 -20.27 13.83 5.56
C VAL A 136 -20.89 14.85 4.61
N ARG A 137 -20.06 15.45 3.75
CA ARG A 137 -20.48 16.36 2.68
C ARG A 137 -19.97 15.82 1.35
N GLN A 138 -20.79 15.97 0.30
CA GLN A 138 -20.38 15.73 -1.08
C GLN A 138 -20.13 17.10 -1.72
N ALA A 139 -19.02 17.24 -2.43
CA ALA A 139 -18.69 18.43 -3.21
C ALA A 139 -19.33 18.36 -4.61
#